data_AF-A0A8D8DVP3-F1
#
_entry.id   AF-A0A8D8DVP3-F1
#
_cell.length_a   1.000
_cell.length_b   1.000
_cell.length_c   1.000
_cell.angle_alpha   90.00
_cell.angle_beta   90.00
_cell.angle_gamma   90.00
#
_symmetry.space_group_name_H-M   'P 1'
#
loop_
_entity.id
_entity.type
_entity.pdbx_description
1 polymer ?
#
loop_
_entity_poly.entity_id
_entity_poly.type
_entity_poly.pdbx_seq_one_letter_code
_entity_poly.pdbx_strand_id
1 'polypeptide(L)'
;MLIGRLPVYLISLAMGALGRALAVFTAPHYGLFTLLAFVGSFASNTGFQSPLIVAMEISKDENRASLSMWQLGGWTVGICVAPMILWLCRDWVWLLLGSSLPLLVFYCLPQYNIESPRWLAGQGRYPECIRMLRKIAKVNGKKFDLTVEELQEKAPRKEFEKMYGIVSLFSGSHMAKLTSLLLVGWICNTIPTFTLLLLSTQMGGNPFMNFFWQGAIELPAYLCGQVLCDRIGRRWTNSVAFLCNALSCIPVIFIIHHPGTELYASIFAVVIKFFVCVTYFALYLQSFEVYPTLLRQTGTSFGIIVANIFGALGPYIVFLGTSFDIRLPFVVLMLIGLLGFVTSIFLPETLYQKLPDTMDEGRRFGKNQRFWTMPRRPRVERAQSPGEVEKLNQS
;
A
#
# COMPACT_ATOMS: atom_id res chain seq x y z
N MET A 1 -18.36 11.96 -2.85
CA MET A 1 -17.09 12.73 -2.74
C MET A 1 -17.32 14.15 -3.25
N LEU A 2 -17.01 15.17 -2.44
CA LEU A 2 -17.20 16.60 -2.78
C LEU A 2 -16.07 17.18 -3.66
N ILE A 3 -14.89 16.54 -3.70
CA ILE A 3 -13.70 17.04 -4.41
C ILE A 3 -13.21 15.96 -5.39
N GLY A 4 -12.78 16.38 -6.59
CA GLY A 4 -12.22 15.52 -7.64
C GLY A 4 -10.82 14.97 -7.29
N ARG A 5 -10.36 13.95 -8.02
CA ARG A 5 -9.10 13.27 -7.73
C ARG A 5 -7.88 14.12 -8.10
N LEU A 6 -7.97 14.87 -9.19
CA LEU A 6 -6.89 15.75 -9.65
C LEU A 6 -6.64 16.94 -8.70
N PRO A 7 -7.66 17.71 -8.24
CA PRO A 7 -7.46 18.73 -7.23
C PRO A 7 -6.83 18.20 -5.94
N VAL A 8 -7.25 17.01 -5.47
CA VAL A 8 -6.66 16.37 -4.29
C VAL A 8 -5.18 16.06 -4.51
N TYR A 9 -4.80 15.54 -5.69
CA TYR A 9 -3.41 15.31 -6.04
C TYR A 9 -2.59 16.60 -6.07
N LEU A 10 -3.07 17.65 -6.76
CA LEU A 10 -2.37 18.93 -6.86
C LEU A 10 -2.20 19.58 -5.49
N ILE A 11 -3.26 19.69 -4.71
CA ILE A 11 -3.19 20.21 -3.32
C ILE A 11 -2.16 19.42 -2.52
N SER A 12 -2.13 18.10 -2.68
CA SER A 12 -1.17 17.26 -1.96
C SER A 12 0.28 17.56 -2.35
N LEU A 13 0.55 17.77 -3.65
CA LEU A 13 1.86 18.18 -4.16
C LEU A 13 2.27 19.57 -3.65
N ALA A 14 1.34 20.55 -3.65
CA ALA A 14 1.61 21.89 -3.15
C ALA A 14 1.91 21.86 -1.65
N MET A 15 1.10 21.15 -0.86
CA MET A 15 1.34 20.99 0.57
C MET A 15 2.70 20.34 0.82
N GLY A 16 3.06 19.29 0.08
CA GLY A 16 4.36 18.64 0.19
C GLY A 16 5.54 19.55 -0.15
N ALA A 17 5.48 20.23 -1.30
CA ALA A 17 6.57 21.10 -1.76
C ALA A 17 6.72 22.36 -0.89
N LEU A 18 5.61 23.08 -0.64
CA LEU A 18 5.61 24.29 0.19
C LEU A 18 5.93 23.95 1.65
N GLY A 19 5.36 22.87 2.19
CA GLY A 19 5.63 22.44 3.57
C GLY A 19 7.10 22.12 3.78
N ARG A 20 7.75 21.43 2.85
CA ARG A 20 9.19 21.12 2.92
C ARG A 20 10.05 22.37 2.74
N ALA A 21 9.74 23.24 1.78
CA ALA A 21 10.49 24.48 1.57
C ALA A 21 10.39 25.41 2.79
N LEU A 22 9.17 25.63 3.30
CA LEU A 22 8.94 26.47 4.49
C LEU A 22 9.56 25.84 5.75
N ALA A 23 9.56 24.51 5.88
CA ALA A 23 10.27 23.84 6.97
C ALA A 23 11.77 24.15 6.93
N VAL A 24 12.42 24.10 5.77
CA VAL A 24 13.85 24.48 5.63
C VAL A 24 14.09 25.92 6.09
N PHE A 25 13.28 26.88 5.66
CA PHE A 25 13.44 28.29 6.07
C PHE A 25 13.22 28.52 7.57
N THR A 26 12.36 27.72 8.19
CA THR A 26 11.98 27.84 9.60
C THR A 26 12.80 26.92 10.52
N ALA A 27 13.85 26.27 9.99
CA ALA A 27 14.75 25.41 10.75
C ALA A 27 15.30 26.01 12.05
N PRO A 28 15.56 27.34 12.17
CA PRO A 28 15.99 27.94 13.44
C PRO A 28 14.92 27.87 14.55
N HIS A 29 13.64 27.75 14.19
CA HIS A 29 12.52 27.70 15.13
C HIS A 29 11.88 26.31 15.15
N TYR A 30 12.30 25.47 16.09
CA TYR A 30 11.89 24.06 16.18
C TYR A 30 10.37 23.83 16.13
N GLY A 31 9.57 24.63 16.85
CA GLY A 31 8.11 24.49 16.85
C GLY A 31 7.47 24.77 15.49
N LEU A 32 7.99 25.76 14.76
CA LEU A 32 7.50 26.11 13.43
C LEU A 32 7.98 25.11 12.38
N PHE A 33 9.24 24.66 12.49
CA PHE A 33 9.82 23.59 11.68
C PHE A 33 8.97 22.30 11.76
N THR A 34 8.66 21.84 12.97
CA THR A 34 7.89 20.61 13.19
C THR A 34 6.46 20.71 12.68
N LEU A 35 5.78 21.85 12.91
CA LEU A 35 4.44 22.10 12.39
C LEU A 35 4.41 22.06 10.85
N LEU A 36 5.34 22.75 10.19
CA LEU A 36 5.38 22.81 8.73
C LEU A 36 5.83 21.48 8.10
N ALA A 37 6.76 20.77 8.75
CA ALA A 37 7.13 19.41 8.35
C ALA A 37 5.95 18.43 8.48
N PHE A 38 5.13 18.57 9.53
CA PHE A 38 3.91 17.79 9.70
C PHE A 38 2.89 18.10 8.59
N VAL A 39 2.61 19.38 8.32
CA VAL A 39 1.68 19.79 7.25
C VAL A 39 2.15 19.28 5.89
N GLY A 40 3.46 19.37 5.60
CA GLY A 40 4.04 18.86 4.35
C GLY A 40 3.98 17.34 4.24
N SER A 41 4.12 16.62 5.37
CA SER A 41 4.08 15.16 5.40
C SER A 41 2.66 14.59 5.37
N PHE A 42 1.67 15.31 5.90
CA PHE A 42 0.27 14.89 5.96
C PHE A 42 -0.30 14.55 4.56
N ALA A 43 0.08 15.34 3.56
CA ALA A 43 -0.37 15.18 2.19
C ALA A 43 0.36 14.08 1.39
N SER A 44 1.50 13.57 1.89
CA SER A 44 2.39 12.70 1.12
C SER A 44 1.74 11.39 0.66
N ASN A 45 1.02 10.71 1.56
CA ASN A 45 0.34 9.45 1.24
C ASN A 45 -0.78 9.66 0.22
N THR A 46 -1.53 10.76 0.34
CA THR A 46 -2.58 11.13 -0.62
C THR A 46 -2.00 11.45 -1.99
N GLY A 47 -0.86 12.15 -2.04
CA GLY A 47 -0.11 12.42 -3.26
C GLY A 47 0.39 11.15 -3.94
N PHE A 48 0.78 10.13 -3.17
CA PHE A 48 1.18 8.84 -3.70
C PHE A 48 0.01 8.02 -4.26
N GLN A 49 -1.14 7.98 -3.58
CA GLN A 49 -2.28 7.12 -3.96
C GLN A 49 -3.17 7.71 -5.06
N SER A 50 -3.34 9.04 -5.12
CA SER A 50 -4.30 9.67 -6.02
C SER A 50 -4.03 9.41 -7.52
N PRO A 51 -2.78 9.50 -8.03
CA PRO A 51 -2.48 9.21 -9.43
C PRO A 51 -2.76 7.78 -9.82
N LEU A 52 -2.50 6.81 -8.92
CA LEU A 52 -2.78 5.41 -9.16
C LEU A 52 -4.28 5.17 -9.34
N ILE A 53 -5.12 5.78 -8.49
CA ILE A 53 -6.58 5.65 -8.59
C ILE A 53 -7.06 6.17 -9.95
N VAL A 54 -6.61 7.37 -10.35
CA VAL A 54 -6.97 7.93 -11.66
C VAL A 54 -6.48 7.02 -12.79
N ALA A 55 -5.25 6.52 -12.70
CA ALA A 55 -4.66 5.62 -13.70
C ALA A 55 -5.46 4.30 -13.82
N MET A 56 -5.92 3.73 -12.72
CA MET A 56 -6.75 2.52 -12.72
C MET A 56 -8.15 2.78 -13.32
N GLU A 57 -8.73 3.95 -13.07
CA GLU A 57 -10.06 4.31 -13.55
C GLU A 57 -10.09 4.55 -15.08
N ILE A 58 -9.01 5.07 -15.66
CA ILE A 58 -8.89 5.31 -17.11
C ILE A 58 -8.37 4.10 -17.90
N SER A 59 -7.80 3.11 -17.21
CA SER A 59 -7.16 1.96 -17.84
C SER A 59 -8.08 0.74 -17.92
N LYS A 60 -7.81 -0.11 -18.93
CA LYS A 60 -8.42 -1.44 -19.05
C LYS A 60 -8.06 -2.31 -17.85
N ASP A 61 -8.95 -3.22 -17.49
CA ASP A 61 -8.79 -4.11 -16.34
C ASP A 61 -7.49 -4.93 -16.42
N GLU A 62 -7.12 -5.40 -17.61
CA GLU A 62 -5.90 -6.17 -17.91
C GLU A 62 -4.61 -5.43 -17.53
N ASN A 63 -4.58 -4.10 -17.65
CA ASN A 63 -3.36 -3.30 -17.46
C ASN A 63 -3.21 -2.78 -16.02
N ARG A 64 -4.22 -2.94 -15.16
CA ARG A 64 -4.21 -2.38 -13.80
C ARG A 64 -3.09 -2.97 -12.94
N ALA A 65 -2.80 -4.26 -13.09
CA ALA A 65 -1.72 -4.91 -12.37
C ALA A 65 -0.35 -4.31 -12.72
N SER A 66 -0.08 -4.07 -14.01
CA SER A 66 1.17 -3.42 -14.44
C SER A 66 1.30 -2.00 -13.91
N LEU A 67 0.22 -1.22 -13.84
CA LEU A 67 0.25 0.13 -13.29
C LEU A 67 0.64 0.16 -11.81
N SER A 68 0.10 -0.76 -11.01
CA SER A 68 0.51 -0.93 -9.60
C SER A 68 1.98 -1.33 -9.48
N MET A 69 2.49 -2.18 -10.38
CA MET A 69 3.91 -2.55 -10.40
C MET A 69 4.83 -1.35 -10.73
N TRP A 70 4.45 -0.50 -11.68
CA TRP A 70 5.22 0.71 -12.00
C TRP A 70 5.32 1.67 -10.82
N GLN A 71 4.22 1.86 -10.08
CA GLN A 71 4.21 2.70 -8.89
C GLN A 71 5.12 2.13 -7.78
N LEU A 72 5.06 0.81 -7.56
CA LEU A 72 5.91 0.11 -6.59
C LEU A 72 7.40 0.18 -6.94
N GLY A 73 7.71 0.06 -8.25
CA GLY A 73 9.04 0.30 -8.79
C GLY A 73 9.51 1.72 -8.52
N GLY A 74 8.68 2.73 -8.81
CA GLY A 74 9.00 4.12 -8.54
C GLY A 74 9.25 4.42 -7.05
N TRP A 75 8.45 3.83 -6.15
CA TRP A 75 8.65 3.90 -4.71
C TRP A 75 10.02 3.34 -4.30
N THR A 76 10.35 2.14 -4.75
CA THR A 76 11.60 1.47 -4.38
C THR A 76 12.82 2.21 -4.93
N VAL A 77 12.75 2.68 -6.18
CA VAL A 77 13.80 3.51 -6.78
C VAL A 77 13.99 4.78 -5.97
N GLY A 78 12.91 5.44 -5.54
CA GLY A 78 12.97 6.62 -4.69
C GLY A 78 13.71 6.37 -3.37
N ILE A 79 13.39 5.27 -2.67
CA ILE A 79 14.07 4.88 -1.41
C ILE A 79 15.54 4.57 -1.64
N CYS A 80 15.90 3.90 -2.74
CA CYS A 80 17.29 3.55 -3.04
C CYS A 80 18.13 4.77 -3.43
N VAL A 81 17.54 5.71 -4.18
CA VAL A 81 18.23 6.90 -4.69
C VAL A 81 18.36 7.98 -3.61
N ALA A 82 17.39 8.12 -2.71
CA ALA A 82 17.41 9.12 -1.65
C ALA A 82 18.70 9.16 -0.80
N PRO A 83 19.22 8.04 -0.23
CA PRO A 83 20.47 8.06 0.52
C PRO A 83 21.68 8.37 -0.36
N MET A 84 21.66 8.01 -1.65
CA MET A 84 22.76 8.30 -2.58
C MET A 84 22.83 9.79 -2.91
N ILE A 85 21.68 10.44 -3.11
CA ILE A 85 21.61 11.90 -3.28
C ILE A 85 22.10 12.59 -2.01
N LEU A 86 21.68 12.14 -0.83
CA LEU A 86 22.15 12.74 0.43
C LEU A 86 23.66 12.56 0.61
N TRP A 87 24.21 11.41 0.22
CA TRP A 87 25.65 11.15 0.26
C TRP A 87 26.43 12.08 -0.67
N LEU A 88 25.90 12.37 -1.87
CA LEU A 88 26.51 13.27 -2.84
C LEU A 88 26.40 14.75 -2.41
N CYS A 89 25.20 15.18 -2.00
CA CYS A 89 24.93 16.57 -1.63
C CYS A 89 25.51 16.95 -0.27
N ARG A 90 25.70 15.99 0.65
CA ARG A 90 26.15 16.16 2.05
C ARG A 90 25.33 17.12 2.92
N ASP A 91 24.29 17.74 2.35
CA ASP A 91 23.41 18.70 2.99
C ASP A 91 21.95 18.24 2.89
N TRP A 92 21.29 18.18 4.05
CA TRP A 92 19.87 17.81 4.14
C TRP A 92 18.96 18.84 3.47
N VAL A 93 19.36 20.12 3.43
CA VAL A 93 18.60 21.20 2.77
C VAL A 93 18.46 20.94 1.27
N TRP A 94 19.56 20.61 0.59
CA TRP A 94 19.55 20.32 -0.84
C TRP A 94 18.79 19.02 -1.16
N LEU A 95 18.78 18.05 -0.25
CA LEU A 95 17.93 16.86 -0.38
C LEU A 95 16.44 17.22 -0.34
N LEU A 96 16.02 18.03 0.64
CA LEU A 96 14.61 18.43 0.79
C LEU A 96 14.13 19.30 -0.37
N LEU A 97 14.94 20.27 -0.81
CA LEU A 97 14.60 21.14 -1.94
C LEU A 97 14.68 20.37 -3.27
N GLY A 98 15.75 19.60 -3.48
CA GLY A 98 15.96 18.81 -4.70
C GLY A 98 14.88 17.77 -4.93
N SER A 99 14.40 17.10 -3.87
CA SER A 99 13.27 16.16 -3.97
C SER A 99 11.91 16.84 -4.19
N SER A 100 11.80 18.16 -3.93
CA SER A 100 10.58 18.93 -4.14
C SER A 100 10.47 19.49 -5.57
N LEU A 101 11.60 19.69 -6.26
CA LEU A 101 11.64 20.22 -7.65
C LEU A 101 10.87 19.36 -8.66
N PRO A 102 10.99 18.02 -8.71
CA PRO A 102 10.21 17.19 -9.63
C PRO A 102 8.70 17.32 -9.46
N LEU A 103 8.22 17.69 -8.26
CA LEU A 103 6.80 17.87 -7.99
C LEU A 103 6.23 19.10 -8.74
N LEU A 104 7.06 20.13 -8.98
CA LEU A 104 6.67 21.34 -9.69
C LEU A 104 6.42 21.09 -11.19
N VAL A 105 7.01 20.04 -11.77
CA VAL A 105 6.81 19.68 -13.18
C VAL A 105 5.31 19.44 -13.49
N PHE A 106 4.56 18.85 -12.55
CA PHE A 106 3.12 18.61 -12.69
C PHE A 106 2.28 19.89 -12.66
N TYR A 107 2.80 20.97 -12.06
CA TYR A 107 2.20 22.30 -12.12
C TYR A 107 2.53 23.01 -13.43
N CYS A 108 3.77 22.88 -13.90
CA CYS A 108 4.22 23.50 -15.15
C CYS A 108 3.62 22.84 -16.40
N LEU A 109 3.18 21.59 -16.31
CA LEU A 109 2.62 20.84 -17.45
C LEU A 109 1.14 20.42 -17.23
N PRO A 110 0.20 21.38 -17.12
CA PRO A 110 -1.23 21.07 -16.90
C PRO A 110 -1.84 20.26 -18.06
N GLN A 111 -1.19 20.27 -19.22
CA GLN A 111 -1.56 19.46 -20.38
C GLN A 111 -1.46 17.96 -20.16
N TYR A 112 -0.77 17.45 -19.13
CA TYR A 112 -0.77 16.01 -18.80
C TYR A 112 -1.74 15.64 -17.69
N ASN A 113 -2.33 16.62 -17.02
CA ASN A 113 -3.28 16.38 -15.95
C ASN A 113 -4.60 15.85 -16.54
N ILE A 114 -5.01 14.67 -16.07
CA ILE A 114 -6.27 14.01 -16.44
C ILE A 114 -7.07 13.87 -15.16
N GLU A 115 -8.30 14.39 -15.16
CA GLU A 115 -9.27 14.14 -14.10
C GLU A 115 -10.05 12.85 -14.41
N SER A 116 -10.53 12.18 -13.37
CA SER A 116 -11.33 10.96 -13.50
C SER A 116 -12.59 11.18 -14.34
N PRO A 117 -12.75 10.51 -15.50
CA PRO A 117 -13.97 10.57 -16.29
C PRO A 117 -15.17 9.99 -15.53
N ARG A 118 -14.94 8.95 -14.72
CA ARG A 118 -15.99 8.31 -13.90
C ARG A 118 -16.53 9.26 -12.84
N TRP A 119 -15.65 10.00 -12.17
CA TRP A 119 -16.06 11.01 -11.19
C TRP A 119 -16.81 12.17 -11.85
N LEU A 120 -16.32 12.66 -13.01
CA LEU A 120 -17.00 13.72 -13.76
C LEU A 120 -18.41 13.31 -14.20
N ALA A 121 -18.58 12.08 -14.70
CA ALA A 121 -19.88 11.52 -15.03
C ALA A 121 -20.79 11.41 -13.79
N GLY A 122 -20.26 10.90 -12.67
CA GLY A 122 -21.02 10.77 -11.41
C GLY A 122 -21.47 12.12 -10.79
N GLN A 123 -20.73 13.20 -11.06
CA GLN A 123 -21.10 14.57 -10.68
C GLN A 123 -22.04 15.26 -11.69
N GLY A 124 -22.35 14.63 -12.81
CA GLY A 124 -23.14 15.24 -13.89
C GLY A 124 -22.37 16.28 -14.72
N ARG A 125 -21.02 16.34 -14.60
CA ARG A 125 -20.15 17.26 -15.36
C ARG A 125 -19.77 16.66 -16.72
N TYR A 126 -20.78 16.38 -17.53
CA TYR A 126 -20.63 15.69 -18.82
C TYR A 126 -19.74 16.42 -19.85
N PRO A 127 -19.80 17.76 -20.02
CA PRO A 127 -18.94 18.46 -20.98
C PRO A 127 -17.44 18.30 -20.68
N GLU A 128 -17.08 18.31 -19.40
CA GLU A 128 -15.70 18.11 -18.96
C GLU A 128 -15.27 16.66 -19.09
N CYS A 129 -16.18 15.72 -18.81
CA CYS A 129 -15.96 14.30 -19.02
C CYS A 129 -15.58 14.01 -20.48
N ILE A 130 -16.33 14.55 -21.45
CA ILE A 130 -16.03 14.40 -22.89
C ILE A 130 -14.70 15.02 -23.26
N ARG A 131 -14.36 16.20 -22.69
CA ARG A 131 -13.06 16.84 -22.92
C ARG A 131 -11.90 15.93 -22.47
N MET A 132 -12.04 15.27 -21.31
CA MET A 132 -11.04 14.32 -20.80
C MET A 132 -10.98 13.06 -21.65
N LEU A 133 -12.13 12.47 -22.02
CA LEU A 133 -12.18 11.28 -22.87
C LEU A 133 -11.59 11.53 -24.25
N ARG A 134 -11.84 12.69 -24.87
CA ARG A 134 -11.22 13.08 -26.15
C ARG A 134 -9.69 13.22 -26.03
N LYS A 135 -9.20 13.73 -24.89
CA LYS A 135 -7.76 13.83 -24.61
C LYS A 135 -7.13 12.44 -24.48
N ILE A 136 -7.77 11.53 -23.74
CA ILE A 136 -7.34 10.12 -23.61
C ILE A 136 -7.35 9.42 -24.98
N ALA A 137 -8.40 9.63 -25.77
CA ALA A 137 -8.52 9.04 -27.11
C ALA A 137 -7.45 9.55 -28.06
N LYS A 138 -7.12 10.85 -28.02
CA LYS A 138 -6.03 11.45 -28.80
C LYS A 138 -4.67 10.81 -28.48
N VAL A 139 -4.37 10.60 -27.20
CA VAL A 139 -3.12 9.93 -26.75
C VAL A 139 -3.10 8.47 -27.20
N ASN A 140 -4.26 7.80 -27.17
CA ASN A 140 -4.40 6.40 -27.60
C ASN A 140 -4.52 6.24 -29.14
N GLY A 141 -4.45 7.32 -29.92
CA GLY A 141 -4.61 7.29 -31.38
C GLY A 141 -6.01 6.85 -31.86
N LYS A 142 -7.04 6.96 -31.02
CA LYS A 142 -8.43 6.60 -31.37
C LYS A 142 -9.29 7.84 -31.60
N LYS A 143 -10.24 7.74 -32.53
CA LYS A 143 -11.30 8.73 -32.69
C LYS A 143 -12.34 8.56 -31.58
N PHE A 144 -12.82 9.66 -31.02
CA PHE A 144 -13.83 9.67 -29.96
C PHE A 144 -14.88 10.74 -30.27
N ASP A 145 -16.00 10.28 -30.82
CA ASP A 145 -17.10 11.11 -31.33
C ASP A 145 -18.40 10.82 -30.57
N LEU A 146 -18.33 10.74 -29.24
CA LEU A 146 -19.52 10.68 -28.38
C LEU A 146 -19.99 12.09 -28.03
N THR A 147 -21.28 12.35 -28.21
CA THR A 147 -21.94 13.62 -27.87
C THR A 147 -22.39 13.62 -26.40
N VAL A 148 -22.65 14.80 -25.84
CA VAL A 148 -23.10 14.98 -24.44
C VAL A 148 -24.40 14.21 -24.19
N GLU A 149 -25.36 14.24 -25.13
CA GLU A 149 -26.65 13.56 -24.96
C GLU A 149 -26.49 12.03 -24.92
N GLU A 150 -25.68 11.46 -25.82
CA GLU A 150 -25.43 10.01 -25.85
C GLU A 150 -24.73 9.49 -24.58
N LEU A 151 -23.88 10.33 -23.99
CA LEU A 151 -23.18 9.99 -22.75
C LEU A 151 -24.11 10.13 -21.52
N GLN A 152 -25.09 11.03 -21.56
CA GLN A 152 -26.15 11.13 -20.56
C GLN A 152 -27.13 9.95 -20.61
N GLU A 153 -27.43 9.45 -21.81
CA GLU A 153 -28.32 8.30 -22.00
C GLU A 153 -27.64 6.98 -21.62
N LYS A 154 -26.33 6.85 -21.89
CA LYS A 154 -25.52 5.67 -21.52
C LYS A 154 -24.95 5.71 -20.11
N ALA A 155 -24.91 6.87 -19.45
CA ALA A 155 -24.46 6.96 -18.07
C ALA A 155 -25.48 6.24 -17.18
N PRO A 156 -25.07 5.25 -16.36
CA PRO A 156 -25.97 4.65 -15.40
C PRO A 156 -26.56 5.77 -14.53
N ARG A 157 -27.90 5.88 -14.52
CA ARG A 157 -28.62 6.78 -13.60
C ARG A 157 -28.12 6.47 -12.19
N LYS A 158 -27.96 7.51 -11.35
CA LYS A 158 -27.55 7.40 -9.95
C LYS A 158 -28.47 6.42 -9.19
N GLU A 159 -28.20 5.13 -9.28
CA GLU A 159 -28.45 4.25 -8.15
C GLU A 159 -27.48 4.75 -7.09
N PHE A 160 -28.04 5.37 -6.05
CA PHE A 160 -27.32 5.56 -4.81
C PHE A 160 -26.98 4.16 -4.29
N GLU A 161 -25.89 3.56 -4.78
CA GLU A 161 -25.24 2.47 -4.07
C GLU A 161 -25.09 2.96 -2.64
N LYS A 162 -25.72 2.25 -1.69
CA LYS A 162 -25.68 2.61 -0.27
C LYS A 162 -24.23 2.91 0.08
N MET A 163 -23.93 4.15 0.45
CA MET A 163 -22.57 4.55 0.76
C MET A 163 -22.22 3.94 2.12
N TYR A 164 -21.65 2.73 2.08
CA TYR A 164 -21.23 2.02 3.28
C TYR A 164 -20.01 2.72 3.88
N GLY A 165 -20.18 3.32 5.06
CA GLY A 165 -19.09 3.96 5.80
C GLY A 165 -18.19 2.94 6.52
N ILE A 166 -17.12 3.41 7.16
CA ILE A 166 -16.18 2.56 7.92
C ILE A 166 -16.89 1.72 8.99
N VAL A 167 -17.95 2.27 9.61
CA VAL A 167 -18.78 1.57 10.61
C VAL A 167 -19.40 0.27 10.07
N SER A 168 -19.64 0.19 8.76
CA SER A 168 -20.18 -1.01 8.12
C SER A 168 -19.22 -2.21 8.15
N LEU A 169 -17.90 -1.98 8.27
CA LEU A 169 -16.89 -3.04 8.46
C LEU A 169 -17.12 -3.79 9.78
N PHE A 170 -17.70 -3.11 10.77
CA PHE A 170 -18.00 -3.66 12.10
C PHE A 170 -19.47 -4.05 12.27
N SER A 171 -20.29 -3.91 11.23
CA SER A 171 -21.75 -4.14 11.29
C SER A 171 -22.15 -5.62 11.45
N GLY A 172 -21.21 -6.57 11.44
CA GLY A 172 -21.48 -7.98 11.76
C GLY A 172 -20.31 -8.64 12.48
N SER A 173 -20.59 -9.50 13.46
CA SER A 173 -19.55 -10.08 14.35
C SER A 173 -18.43 -10.80 13.61
N HIS A 174 -18.74 -11.48 12.50
CA HIS A 174 -17.72 -12.17 11.69
C HIS A 174 -16.85 -11.19 10.90
N MET A 175 -17.47 -10.18 10.24
CA MET A 175 -16.72 -9.13 9.54
C MET A 175 -15.88 -8.29 10.50
N ALA A 176 -16.41 -7.99 11.68
CA ALA A 176 -15.69 -7.31 12.74
C ALA A 176 -14.47 -8.13 13.16
N LYS A 177 -14.62 -9.45 13.40
CA LYS A 177 -13.51 -10.35 13.72
C LYS A 177 -12.44 -10.34 12.62
N LEU A 178 -12.83 -10.49 11.36
CA LEU A 178 -11.89 -10.48 10.23
C LEU A 178 -11.18 -9.12 10.09
N THR A 179 -11.93 -8.03 10.22
CA THR A 179 -11.40 -6.66 10.19
C THR A 179 -10.41 -6.44 11.34
N SER A 180 -10.73 -6.87 12.56
CA SER A 180 -9.84 -6.80 13.72
C SER A 180 -8.56 -7.61 13.51
N LEU A 181 -8.66 -8.82 12.95
CA LEU A 181 -7.48 -9.64 12.66
C LEU A 181 -6.59 -9.01 11.58
N LEU A 182 -7.19 -8.46 10.52
CA LEU A 182 -6.46 -7.72 9.49
C LEU A 182 -5.80 -6.46 10.08
N LEU A 183 -6.48 -5.72 10.95
CA LEU A 183 -5.94 -4.56 11.64
C LEU A 183 -4.70 -4.92 12.47
N VAL A 184 -4.77 -5.99 13.26
CA VAL A 184 -3.62 -6.46 14.05
C VAL A 184 -2.48 -6.88 13.12
N GLY A 185 -2.78 -7.60 12.03
CA GLY A 185 -1.78 -7.96 11.01
C GLY A 185 -1.08 -6.74 10.41
N TRP A 186 -1.85 -5.71 10.04
CA TRP A 186 -1.31 -4.44 9.54
C TRP A 186 -0.42 -3.74 10.58
N ILE A 187 -0.84 -3.68 11.85
CA ILE A 187 -0.03 -3.10 12.94
C ILE A 187 1.27 -3.89 13.12
N CYS A 188 1.19 -5.22 13.18
CA CYS A 188 2.34 -6.11 13.32
C CYS A 188 3.33 -6.02 12.15
N ASN A 189 2.87 -5.58 10.98
CA ASN A 189 3.73 -5.38 9.82
C ASN A 189 4.34 -3.96 9.78
N THR A 190 3.54 -2.94 10.10
CA THR A 190 3.94 -1.53 9.99
C THR A 190 4.96 -1.13 11.05
N ILE A 191 4.85 -1.64 12.28
CA ILE A 191 5.83 -1.35 13.34
C ILE A 191 7.25 -1.81 12.93
N PRO A 192 7.50 -3.08 12.56
CA PRO A 192 8.80 -3.51 12.06
C PRO A 192 9.28 -2.73 10.84
N THR A 193 8.38 -2.36 9.94
CA THR A 193 8.74 -1.60 8.73
C THR A 193 9.41 -0.27 9.09
N PHE A 194 8.82 0.51 10.00
CA PHE A 194 9.39 1.80 10.42
C PHE A 194 10.59 1.63 11.36
N THR A 195 10.56 0.67 12.28
CA THR A 195 11.68 0.39 13.18
C THR A 195 12.94 0.00 12.40
N LEU A 196 12.84 -0.91 11.42
CA LEU A 196 13.98 -1.33 10.60
C LEU A 196 14.53 -0.20 9.74
N LEU A 197 13.64 0.64 9.19
CA LEU A 197 14.05 1.82 8.41
C LEU A 197 14.94 2.75 9.25
N LEU A 198 14.54 3.03 10.49
CA LEU A 198 15.31 3.88 11.40
C LEU A 198 16.60 3.18 11.87
N LEU A 199 16.50 1.89 12.21
CA LEU A 199 17.64 1.10 12.65
C LEU A 199 18.72 0.99 11.57
N SER A 200 18.35 1.02 10.28
CA SER A 200 19.31 1.02 9.16
C SER A 200 20.32 2.17 9.20
N THR A 201 19.92 3.31 9.78
CA THR A 201 20.79 4.47 9.93
C THR A 201 21.66 4.42 11.19
N GLN A 202 21.30 3.58 12.17
CA GLN A 202 21.99 3.45 13.45
C GLN A 202 22.86 2.19 13.56
N MET A 203 22.66 1.21 12.67
CA MET A 203 23.52 0.03 12.59
C MET A 203 24.94 0.41 12.18
N GLY A 204 25.92 -0.38 12.66
CA GLY A 204 27.32 -0.23 12.29
C GLY A 204 27.58 -0.31 10.77
N GLY A 205 28.75 0.17 10.36
CA GLY A 205 29.13 0.31 8.95
C GLY A 205 28.61 1.60 8.29
N ASN A 206 28.36 1.53 6.98
CA ASN A 206 27.95 2.70 6.20
C ASN A 206 26.40 2.84 6.20
N PRO A 207 25.82 3.88 6.83
CA PRO A 207 24.37 4.03 6.95
C PRO A 207 23.68 4.22 5.60
N PHE A 208 24.34 4.84 4.62
CA PHE A 208 23.79 5.02 3.28
C PHE A 208 23.63 3.69 2.54
N MET A 209 24.61 2.79 2.70
CA MET A 209 24.55 1.44 2.11
C MET A 209 23.55 0.55 2.84
N ASN A 210 23.50 0.62 4.18
CA ASN A 210 22.49 -0.09 4.96
C ASN A 210 21.07 0.32 4.53
N PHE A 211 20.81 1.61 4.34
CA PHE A 211 19.52 2.12 3.87
C PHE A 211 19.23 1.69 2.41
N PHE A 212 20.23 1.73 1.53
CA PHE A 212 20.09 1.26 0.15
C PHE A 212 19.66 -0.21 0.08
N TRP A 213 20.34 -1.10 0.82
CA TRP A 213 19.98 -2.53 0.84
C TRP A 213 18.60 -2.79 1.42
N GLN A 214 18.18 -2.00 2.41
CA GLN A 214 16.82 -2.05 2.98
C GLN A 214 15.74 -1.62 1.97
N GLY A 215 16.05 -0.71 1.05
CA GLY A 215 15.16 -0.34 -0.06
C GLY A 215 15.19 -1.37 -1.20
N ALA A 216 16.39 -1.79 -1.61
CA ALA A 216 16.58 -2.67 -2.78
C ALA A 216 15.90 -4.03 -2.60
N ILE A 217 15.83 -4.54 -1.37
CA ILE A 217 15.20 -5.83 -1.06
C ILE A 217 13.67 -5.82 -1.18
N GLU A 218 13.01 -4.64 -1.22
CA GLU A 218 11.56 -4.56 -1.33
C GLU A 218 11.03 -5.19 -2.64
N LEU A 219 11.67 -4.89 -3.77
CA LEU A 219 11.27 -5.42 -5.08
C LEU A 219 11.32 -6.96 -5.17
N PRO A 220 12.44 -7.64 -4.88
CA PRO A 220 12.48 -9.09 -4.92
C PRO A 220 11.55 -9.72 -3.87
N ALA A 221 11.35 -9.08 -2.72
CA ALA A 221 10.40 -9.55 -1.73
C ALA A 221 8.95 -9.50 -2.25
N TYR A 222 8.54 -8.44 -2.94
CA TYR A 222 7.21 -8.35 -3.53
C TYR A 222 6.98 -9.38 -4.64
N LEU A 223 7.96 -9.60 -5.51
CA LEU A 223 7.90 -10.65 -6.55
C LEU A 223 7.81 -12.04 -5.92
N CYS A 224 8.62 -12.31 -4.90
CA CYS A 224 8.55 -13.56 -4.14
C CYS A 224 7.19 -13.72 -3.46
N GLY A 225 6.67 -12.66 -2.83
CA GLY A 225 5.37 -12.64 -2.19
C GLY A 225 4.23 -12.93 -3.16
N GLN A 226 4.28 -12.39 -4.38
CA GLN A 226 3.33 -12.73 -5.43
C GLN A 226 3.36 -14.23 -5.77
N VAL A 227 4.54 -14.80 -6.03
CA VAL A 227 4.69 -16.22 -6.37
C VAL A 227 4.23 -17.13 -5.24
N LEU A 228 4.56 -16.79 -3.99
CA LEU A 228 4.17 -17.56 -2.80
C LEU A 228 2.66 -17.51 -2.58
N CYS A 229 2.04 -16.32 -2.68
CA CYS A 229 0.60 -16.13 -2.57
C CYS A 229 -0.18 -16.93 -3.62
N ASP A 230 0.34 -17.06 -4.83
CA ASP A 230 -0.33 -17.79 -5.93
C ASP A 230 -0.15 -19.31 -5.85
N ARG A 231 0.95 -19.78 -5.24
CA ARG A 231 1.24 -21.22 -5.11
C ARG A 231 0.75 -21.84 -3.80
N ILE A 232 1.09 -21.21 -2.67
CA ILE A 232 0.89 -21.76 -1.32
C ILE A 232 -0.44 -21.29 -0.71
N GLY A 233 -0.96 -20.14 -1.17
CA GLY A 233 -2.11 -19.47 -0.58
C GLY A 233 -1.70 -18.28 0.29
N ARG A 234 -2.64 -17.38 0.53
CA ARG A 234 -2.39 -16.08 1.16
C ARG A 234 -2.24 -16.22 2.66
N ARG A 235 -3.01 -17.14 3.27
CA ARG A 235 -2.95 -17.38 4.71
C ARG A 235 -1.59 -17.95 5.11
N TRP A 236 -1.17 -19.03 4.46
CA TRP A 236 0.11 -19.69 4.76
C TRP A 236 1.30 -18.82 4.40
N THR A 237 1.24 -18.05 3.31
CA THR A 237 2.30 -17.10 2.96
C THR A 237 2.46 -16.05 4.06
N ASN A 238 1.37 -15.44 4.54
CA ASN A 238 1.40 -14.49 5.65
C ASN A 238 1.96 -15.12 6.93
N SER A 239 1.44 -16.29 7.34
CA SER A 239 1.89 -16.94 8.58
C SER A 239 3.36 -17.34 8.53
N VAL A 240 3.79 -18.02 7.47
CA VAL A 240 5.19 -18.45 7.35
C VAL A 240 6.12 -17.24 7.29
N ALA A 241 5.77 -16.18 6.57
CA ALA A 241 6.60 -14.99 6.51
C ALA A 241 6.69 -14.25 7.85
N PHE A 242 5.59 -14.13 8.62
CA PHE A 242 5.65 -13.58 9.97
C PHE A 242 6.52 -14.42 10.92
N LEU A 243 6.43 -15.75 10.82
CA LEU A 243 7.26 -16.65 11.61
C LEU A 243 8.74 -16.52 11.23
N CYS A 244 9.06 -16.52 9.93
CA CYS A 244 10.42 -16.34 9.43
C CYS A 244 10.99 -14.98 9.83
N ASN A 245 10.19 -13.92 9.81
CA ASN A 245 10.55 -12.60 10.33
C ASN A 245 10.97 -12.70 11.81
N ALA A 246 10.13 -13.32 12.66
CA ALA A 246 10.45 -13.49 14.09
C ALA A 246 11.70 -14.34 14.33
N LEU A 247 11.85 -15.46 13.60
CA LEU A 247 13.02 -16.33 13.72
C LEU A 247 14.31 -15.65 13.25
N SER A 248 14.23 -14.79 12.23
CA SER A 248 15.38 -14.03 11.71
C SER A 248 15.91 -12.98 12.70
N CYS A 249 15.10 -12.56 13.69
CA CYS A 249 15.55 -11.69 14.78
C CYS A 249 16.46 -12.42 15.78
N ILE A 250 16.33 -13.75 15.94
CA ILE A 250 17.06 -14.51 16.98
C ILE A 250 18.58 -14.43 16.79
N PRO A 251 19.15 -14.71 15.60
CA PRO A 251 20.59 -14.57 15.37
C PRO A 251 21.10 -13.16 15.69
N VAL A 252 20.33 -12.12 15.32
CA VAL A 252 20.71 -10.72 15.56
C VAL A 252 20.88 -10.42 17.03
N ILE A 253 19.95 -10.89 17.87
CA ILE A 253 20.00 -10.70 19.33
C ILE A 253 21.30 -11.25 19.94
N PHE A 254 21.79 -12.39 19.44
CA PHE A 254 23.04 -12.98 19.94
C PHE A 254 24.29 -12.29 19.40
N ILE A 255 24.32 -11.96 18.09
CA ILE A 255 25.54 -11.45 17.46
C ILE A 255 25.82 -9.98 17.74
N ILE A 256 24.80 -9.13 17.94
CA ILE A 256 24.91 -7.67 17.87
C ILE A 256 25.90 -7.02 18.87
N HIS A 257 26.29 -7.73 19.94
CA HIS A 257 27.28 -7.24 20.91
C HIS A 257 28.72 -7.58 20.54
N HIS A 258 28.95 -8.48 19.59
CA HIS A 258 30.29 -8.92 19.25
C HIS A 258 30.94 -7.94 18.26
N PRO A 259 32.07 -7.31 18.64
CA PRO A 259 32.78 -6.39 17.75
C PRO A 259 33.21 -7.13 16.48
N GLY A 260 32.99 -6.49 15.31
CA GLY A 260 33.25 -7.07 13.99
C GLY A 260 32.09 -7.87 13.36
N THR A 261 30.93 -7.98 14.03
CA THR A 261 29.75 -8.66 13.47
C THR A 261 28.74 -7.75 12.78
N GLU A 262 29.07 -6.46 12.60
CA GLU A 262 28.19 -5.43 12.03
C GLU A 262 27.63 -5.81 10.66
N LEU A 263 28.48 -6.38 9.79
CA LEU A 263 28.06 -6.86 8.48
C LEU A 263 26.98 -7.94 8.57
N TYR A 264 27.14 -8.90 9.48
CA TYR A 264 26.17 -9.97 9.69
C TYR A 264 24.85 -9.43 10.25
N ALA A 265 24.90 -8.48 11.19
CA ALA A 265 23.72 -7.81 11.71
C ALA A 265 22.95 -7.08 10.59
N SER A 266 23.65 -6.35 9.71
CA SER A 266 23.04 -5.70 8.54
C SER A 266 22.42 -6.71 7.57
N ILE A 267 23.09 -7.84 7.28
CA ILE A 267 22.55 -8.89 6.41
C ILE A 267 21.25 -9.46 7.00
N PHE A 268 21.24 -9.82 8.28
CA PHE A 268 20.04 -10.31 8.93
C PHE A 268 18.94 -9.24 8.98
N ALA A 269 19.26 -7.97 9.20
CA ALA A 269 18.27 -6.90 9.13
C ALA A 269 17.62 -6.77 7.75
N VAL A 270 18.37 -7.00 6.67
CA VAL A 270 17.84 -7.07 5.30
C VAL A 270 16.95 -8.30 5.11
N VAL A 271 17.32 -9.45 5.69
CA VAL A 271 16.50 -10.67 5.67
C VAL A 271 15.17 -10.47 6.43
N ILE A 272 15.21 -9.83 7.61
CA ILE A 272 14.00 -9.46 8.37
C ILE A 272 13.11 -8.56 7.48
N LYS A 273 13.69 -7.52 6.88
CA LYS A 273 12.98 -6.61 5.96
C LYS A 273 12.37 -7.35 4.76
N PHE A 274 13.06 -8.33 4.17
CA PHE A 274 12.53 -9.16 3.10
C PHE A 274 11.22 -9.84 3.53
N PHE A 275 11.20 -10.51 4.68
CA PHE A 275 9.98 -11.17 5.17
C PHE A 275 8.87 -10.17 5.51
N VAL A 276 9.20 -9.00 6.06
CA VAL A 276 8.23 -7.91 6.30
C VAL A 276 7.61 -7.40 4.98
N CYS A 277 8.39 -7.33 3.90
CA CYS A 277 7.86 -6.94 2.59
C CYS A 277 6.98 -8.03 1.97
N VAL A 278 7.31 -9.32 2.17
CA VAL A 278 6.43 -10.44 1.77
C VAL A 278 5.08 -10.38 2.50
N THR A 279 5.09 -10.17 3.83
CA THR A 279 3.86 -10.02 4.61
C THR A 279 3.07 -8.77 4.23
N TYR A 280 3.74 -7.66 3.93
CA TYR A 280 3.06 -6.45 3.43
C TYR A 280 2.27 -6.73 2.15
N PHE A 281 2.88 -7.40 1.17
CA PHE A 281 2.21 -7.76 -0.09
C PHE A 281 1.02 -8.70 0.15
N ALA A 282 1.24 -9.77 0.93
CA ALA A 282 0.23 -10.78 1.20
C ALA A 282 -0.94 -10.23 2.02
N LEU A 283 -0.71 -9.36 3.03
CA LEU A 283 -1.76 -8.65 3.77
C LEU A 283 -2.53 -7.67 2.90
N TYR A 284 -1.84 -6.94 2.02
CA TYR A 284 -2.50 -6.05 1.07
C TYR A 284 -3.45 -6.83 0.16
N LEU A 285 -2.97 -7.91 -0.45
CA LEU A 285 -3.80 -8.77 -1.29
C LEU A 285 -4.96 -9.37 -0.50
N GLN A 286 -4.71 -9.93 0.68
CA GLN A 286 -5.75 -10.55 1.50
C GLN A 286 -6.81 -9.55 1.99
N SER A 287 -6.43 -8.29 2.24
CA SER A 287 -7.39 -7.22 2.57
C SER A 287 -8.34 -6.96 1.39
N PHE A 288 -7.82 -6.94 0.16
CA PHE A 288 -8.65 -6.79 -1.04
C PHE A 288 -9.54 -8.01 -1.31
N GLU A 289 -9.10 -9.21 -0.96
CA GLU A 289 -9.87 -10.44 -1.22
C GLU A 289 -10.93 -10.73 -0.15
N VAL A 290 -10.73 -10.26 1.10
CA VAL A 290 -11.68 -10.44 2.21
C VAL A 290 -12.79 -9.41 2.21
N TYR A 291 -12.48 -8.15 1.88
CA TYR A 291 -13.47 -7.08 1.89
C TYR A 291 -14.40 -7.14 0.67
N PRO A 292 -15.70 -6.83 0.84
CA PRO A 292 -16.63 -6.77 -0.29
C PRO A 292 -16.27 -5.61 -1.23
N THR A 293 -16.56 -5.75 -2.53
CA THR A 293 -16.11 -4.82 -3.59
C THR A 293 -16.29 -3.33 -3.23
N LEU A 294 -17.43 -2.98 -2.63
CA LEU A 294 -17.75 -1.59 -2.21
C LEU A 294 -16.88 -1.05 -1.06
N LEU A 295 -16.29 -1.93 -0.24
CA LEU A 295 -15.49 -1.57 0.93
C LEU A 295 -14.01 -1.95 0.82
N ARG A 296 -13.56 -2.62 -0.25
CA ARG A 296 -12.16 -3.07 -0.41
C ARG A 296 -11.15 -1.95 -0.16
N GLN A 297 -11.32 -0.83 -0.86
CA GLN A 297 -10.42 0.31 -0.73
C GLN A 297 -10.59 1.01 0.63
N THR A 298 -11.82 1.19 1.10
CA THR A 298 -12.12 1.87 2.38
C THR A 298 -11.57 1.09 3.58
N GLY A 299 -11.80 -0.22 3.63
CA GLY A 299 -11.34 -1.09 4.71
C GLY A 299 -9.82 -1.22 4.73
N THR A 300 -9.19 -1.42 3.57
CA THR A 300 -7.73 -1.49 3.48
C THR A 300 -7.08 -0.16 3.88
N SER A 301 -7.63 0.97 3.41
CA SER A 301 -7.11 2.30 3.77
C SER A 301 -7.29 2.60 5.26
N PHE A 302 -8.43 2.22 5.84
CA PHE A 302 -8.65 2.33 7.28
C PHE A 302 -7.60 1.53 8.06
N GLY A 303 -7.30 0.30 7.62
CA GLY A 303 -6.28 -0.53 8.25
C GLY A 303 -4.88 0.08 8.19
N ILE A 304 -4.49 0.62 7.03
CA ILE A 304 -3.21 1.32 6.85
C ILE A 304 -3.13 2.57 7.74
N ILE A 305 -4.20 3.36 7.86
CA ILE A 305 -4.23 4.55 8.73
C ILE A 305 -4.01 4.16 10.19
N VAL A 306 -4.77 3.19 10.69
CA VAL A 306 -4.63 2.70 12.06
C VAL A 306 -3.21 2.16 12.29
N ALA A 307 -2.69 1.37 11.37
CA ALA A 307 -1.35 0.80 11.48
C ALA A 307 -0.24 1.87 11.45
N ASN A 308 -0.41 2.97 10.71
CA ASN A 308 0.54 4.08 10.73
C ASN A 308 0.54 4.84 12.06
N ILE A 309 -0.61 4.97 12.72
CA ILE A 309 -0.67 5.54 14.08
C ILE A 309 0.17 4.70 15.04
N PHE A 310 0.03 3.37 15.00
CA PHE A 310 0.89 2.48 15.78
C PHE A 310 2.34 2.43 15.27
N GLY A 311 2.57 2.67 13.98
CA GLY A 311 3.89 2.82 13.38
C GLY A 311 4.71 3.96 13.98
N ALA A 312 4.05 4.99 14.55
CA ALA A 312 4.70 6.04 15.32
C ALA A 312 5.40 5.53 16.60
N LEU A 313 5.12 4.29 17.04
CA LEU A 313 5.90 3.62 18.10
C LEU A 313 7.29 3.17 17.63
N GLY A 314 7.53 3.09 16.32
CA GLY A 314 8.78 2.63 15.74
C GLY A 314 10.03 3.35 16.27
N PRO A 315 10.09 4.70 16.24
CA PRO A 315 11.18 5.47 16.84
C PRO A 315 11.41 5.21 18.33
N TYR A 316 10.34 5.00 19.11
CA TYR A 316 10.45 4.70 20.54
C TYR A 316 11.06 3.31 20.79
N ILE A 317 10.75 2.34 19.93
CA ILE A 317 11.39 1.01 19.95
C ILE A 317 12.87 1.13 19.64
N VAL A 318 13.24 1.97 18.67
CA VAL A 318 14.66 2.24 18.36
C VAL A 318 15.37 2.95 19.53
N PHE A 319 14.70 3.91 20.16
CA PHE A 319 15.21 4.61 21.34
C PHE A 319 15.49 3.68 22.52
N LEU A 320 14.67 2.64 22.71
CA LEU A 320 14.93 1.58 23.70
C LEU A 320 16.28 0.87 23.43
N GLY A 321 16.62 0.70 22.14
CA GLY A 321 17.88 0.13 21.69
C GLY A 321 19.10 1.01 21.98
N THR A 322 18.97 2.32 21.79
CA THR A 322 20.08 3.26 22.01
C THR A 322 20.32 3.58 23.49
N SER A 323 19.26 3.60 24.30
CA SER A 323 19.31 4.08 25.69
C SER A 323 19.52 2.97 26.71
N PHE A 324 19.10 1.73 26.42
CA PHE A 324 19.17 0.63 27.38
C PHE A 324 20.03 -0.52 26.86
N ASP A 325 19.61 -1.19 25.77
CA ASP A 325 20.34 -2.31 25.18
C ASP A 325 19.94 -2.47 23.70
N ILE A 326 20.94 -2.50 22.82
CA ILE A 326 20.84 -2.62 21.36
C ILE A 326 20.06 -3.86 20.89
N ARG A 327 19.88 -4.89 21.73
CA ARG A 327 19.09 -6.10 21.45
C ARG A 327 17.59 -5.88 21.54
N LEU A 328 17.15 -4.96 22.39
CA LEU A 328 15.73 -4.80 22.74
C LEU A 328 14.82 -4.51 21.53
N PRO A 329 15.23 -3.68 20.54
CA PRO A 329 14.44 -3.50 19.33
C PRO A 329 14.13 -4.83 18.64
N PHE A 330 15.13 -5.70 18.46
CA PHE A 330 14.96 -7.00 17.80
C PHE A 330 14.11 -7.98 18.62
N VAL A 331 14.17 -7.93 19.96
CA VAL A 331 13.27 -8.70 20.83
C VAL A 331 11.82 -8.25 20.64
N VAL A 332 11.58 -6.93 20.59
CA VAL A 332 10.24 -6.38 20.33
C VAL A 332 9.75 -6.78 18.94
N LEU A 333 10.60 -6.69 17.91
CA LEU A 333 10.27 -7.13 16.55
C LEU A 333 9.93 -8.62 16.50
N MET A 334 10.66 -9.47 17.24
CA MET A 334 10.39 -10.90 17.36
C MET A 334 9.00 -11.15 17.97
N LEU A 335 8.68 -10.50 19.09
CA LEU A 335 7.39 -10.65 19.77
C LEU A 335 6.22 -10.18 18.90
N ILE A 336 6.39 -9.05 18.21
CA ILE A 336 5.39 -8.53 17.26
C ILE A 336 5.23 -9.47 16.07
N GLY A 337 6.32 -10.05 15.55
CA GLY A 337 6.29 -11.06 14.50
C GLY A 337 5.55 -12.32 14.91
N LEU A 338 5.75 -12.80 16.15
CA LEU A 338 5.01 -13.94 16.70
C LEU A 338 3.51 -13.63 16.87
N LEU A 339 3.15 -12.43 17.29
CA LEU A 339 1.76 -11.98 17.33
C LEU A 339 1.15 -11.94 15.91
N GLY A 340 1.89 -11.43 14.93
CA GLY A 340 1.53 -11.46 13.50
C GLY A 340 1.32 -12.89 12.99
N PHE A 341 2.19 -13.82 13.39
CA PHE A 341 2.04 -15.24 13.06
C PHE A 341 0.75 -15.81 13.63
N VAL A 342 0.49 -15.66 14.94
CA VAL A 342 -0.72 -16.19 15.57
C VAL A 342 -1.97 -15.61 14.92
N THR A 343 -2.01 -14.30 14.67
CA THR A 343 -3.17 -13.64 14.05
C THR A 343 -3.39 -14.08 12.60
N SER A 344 -2.33 -14.16 11.79
CA SER A 344 -2.41 -14.56 10.38
C SER A 344 -2.97 -15.98 10.18
N ILE A 345 -2.72 -16.91 11.10
CA ILE A 345 -3.25 -18.28 11.01
C ILE A 345 -4.78 -18.31 11.14
N PHE A 346 -5.35 -17.37 11.91
CA PHE A 346 -6.81 -17.24 12.07
C PHE A 346 -7.50 -16.53 10.91
N LEU A 347 -6.75 -15.94 9.97
CA LEU A 347 -7.35 -15.38 8.76
C LEU A 347 -7.83 -16.49 7.82
N PRO A 348 -8.91 -16.26 7.05
CA PRO A 348 -9.38 -17.21 6.06
C PRO A 348 -8.41 -17.29 4.88
N GLU A 349 -8.29 -18.47 4.28
CA GLU A 349 -7.64 -18.62 2.98
C GLU A 349 -8.52 -18.02 1.89
N THR A 350 -7.93 -17.25 1.00
CA THR A 350 -8.64 -16.52 -0.05
C THR A 350 -8.32 -17.03 -1.46
N LEU A 351 -7.24 -17.80 -1.62
CA LEU A 351 -6.85 -18.36 -2.91
C LEU A 351 -7.94 -19.32 -3.45
N TYR A 352 -8.29 -19.13 -4.72
CA TYR A 352 -9.33 -19.87 -5.47
C TYR A 352 -10.77 -19.73 -4.94
N GLN A 353 -11.07 -18.69 -4.15
CA GLN A 353 -12.43 -18.43 -3.67
C GLN A 353 -13.11 -17.32 -4.46
N LYS A 354 -14.44 -17.42 -4.59
CA LYS A 354 -15.23 -16.33 -5.17
C LYS A 354 -15.15 -15.13 -4.23
N LEU A 355 -14.68 -14.01 -4.77
CA LEU A 355 -14.57 -12.75 -4.07
C LEU A 355 -15.97 -12.24 -3.68
N PRO A 356 -16.16 -11.69 -2.47
CA PRO A 356 -17.45 -11.18 -2.06
C PRO A 356 -17.76 -9.89 -2.84
N ASP A 357 -18.89 -9.87 -3.54
CA ASP A 357 -19.36 -8.69 -4.24
C ASP A 357 -20.34 -7.89 -3.38
N THR A 358 -21.13 -8.60 -2.57
CA THR A 358 -22.12 -7.98 -1.66
C THR A 358 -21.69 -8.01 -0.20
N MET A 359 -22.27 -7.12 0.62
CA MET A 359 -22.04 -7.07 2.06
C MET A 359 -22.41 -8.37 2.78
N ASP A 360 -23.48 -9.04 2.33
CA ASP A 360 -23.95 -10.27 2.95
C ASP A 360 -23.07 -11.47 2.60
N GLU A 361 -22.50 -11.50 1.39
CA GLU A 361 -21.44 -12.45 1.02
C GLU A 361 -20.19 -12.24 1.88
N GLY A 362 -19.75 -10.98 2.06
CA GLY A 362 -18.63 -10.64 2.94
C GLY A 362 -18.83 -11.16 4.37
N ARG A 363 -20.04 -11.00 4.93
CA ARG A 363 -20.39 -11.51 6.28
C ARG A 363 -20.34 -13.03 6.43
N ARG A 364 -20.40 -13.78 5.33
CA ARG A 364 -20.33 -15.24 5.32
C ARG A 364 -18.97 -15.76 4.84
N PHE A 365 -18.11 -14.87 4.33
CA PHE A 365 -16.83 -15.22 3.74
C PHE A 365 -15.93 -15.95 4.75
N GLY A 366 -15.40 -17.12 4.36
CA GLY A 366 -14.49 -17.90 5.19
C GLY A 366 -15.10 -18.60 6.42
N LYS A 367 -16.41 -18.47 6.70
CA LYS A 367 -17.05 -19.12 7.88
C LYS A 367 -16.93 -20.63 7.90
N ASN A 368 -16.98 -21.28 6.73
CA ASN A 368 -17.00 -22.74 6.62
C ASN A 368 -15.60 -23.35 6.41
N GLN A 369 -14.53 -22.53 6.47
CA GLN A 369 -13.18 -23.04 6.26
C GLN A 369 -12.66 -23.71 7.53
N ARG A 370 -12.12 -24.92 7.38
CA ARG A 370 -11.42 -25.60 8.47
C ARG A 370 -10.05 -24.97 8.68
N PHE A 371 -9.57 -25.01 9.92
CA PHE A 371 -8.30 -24.42 10.32
C PHE A 371 -7.09 -24.95 9.53
N TRP A 372 -7.12 -26.15 8.95
CA TRP A 372 -6.00 -26.73 8.18
C TRP A 372 -6.26 -26.84 6.68
N THR A 373 -7.17 -26.02 6.14
CA THR A 373 -7.51 -26.10 4.71
C THR A 373 -6.35 -25.57 3.86
N MET A 374 -5.79 -26.44 3.00
CA MET A 374 -4.88 -26.02 1.94
C MET A 374 -5.69 -25.59 0.71
N PRO A 375 -5.28 -24.54 -0.02
CA PRO A 375 -5.98 -24.10 -1.21
C PRO A 375 -5.95 -25.20 -2.27
N ARG A 376 -7.13 -25.63 -2.73
CA ARG A 376 -7.28 -26.57 -3.85
C ARG A 376 -7.66 -25.77 -5.08
N ARG A 377 -6.96 -26.02 -6.19
CA ARG A 377 -7.36 -25.48 -7.50
C ARG A 377 -8.80 -25.91 -7.79
N PRO A 378 -9.66 -25.02 -8.32
CA PRO A 378 -10.97 -25.44 -8.80
C PRO A 378 -10.74 -26.52 -9.84
N ARG A 379 -11.48 -27.63 -9.76
CA ARG A 379 -11.54 -28.55 -10.89
C ARG A 379 -12.16 -27.76 -12.02
N VAL A 380 -11.42 -27.58 -13.12
CA VAL A 380 -12.01 -27.12 -14.37
C VAL A 380 -13.02 -28.20 -14.74
N GLU A 381 -14.30 -27.96 -14.44
CA GLU A 381 -15.36 -28.68 -15.10
C GLU A 381 -15.15 -28.39 -16.58
N ARG A 382 -14.70 -29.41 -17.33
CA ARG A 382 -14.73 -29.36 -18.80
C ARG A 382 -16.12 -28.87 -19.15
N ALA A 383 -16.18 -27.71 -19.81
CA ALA A 383 -17.41 -27.08 -20.28
C ALA A 383 -18.40 -28.15 -20.70
N GLN A 384 -19.48 -28.28 -19.94
CA GLN A 384 -20.63 -29.04 -20.39
C GLN A 384 -21.14 -28.32 -21.65
N SER A 385 -21.05 -29.03 -22.78
CA SER A 385 -21.72 -28.87 -24.07
C SER A 385 -22.14 -27.45 -24.53
N PRO A 386 -21.80 -27.03 -25.77
CA PRO A 386 -22.14 -25.72 -26.34
C PRO A 386 -23.64 -25.54 -26.67
N GLY A 387 -24.51 -25.64 -25.66
CA GLY A 387 -25.96 -25.44 -25.78
C GLY A 387 -26.59 -24.55 -24.70
N GLU A 388 -25.87 -24.20 -23.62
CA GLU A 388 -26.41 -23.36 -22.53
C GLU A 388 -26.01 -21.88 -22.60
N VAL A 389 -25.04 -21.52 -23.46
CA VAL A 389 -24.63 -20.11 -23.64
C VAL A 389 -25.71 -19.26 -24.33
N GLU A 390 -26.65 -19.91 -25.04
CA GLU A 390 -27.72 -19.20 -25.76
C GLU A 390 -28.90 -18.77 -24.87
N LYS A 391 -29.03 -19.32 -23.64
CA LYS A 391 -30.13 -18.96 -22.72
C LYS A 391 -29.82 -17.81 -21.76
N LEU A 392 -28.55 -17.42 -21.60
CA LEU A 392 -28.14 -16.34 -20.69
C LEU A 392 -28.10 -14.94 -21.35
N ASN A 393 -28.34 -14.85 -22.66
CA ASN A 393 -28.40 -13.56 -23.39
C ASN A 393 -29.84 -13.09 -23.66
N GLN A 394 -30.86 -13.74 -23.10
CA GLN A 394 -32.28 -13.36 -23.31
C GLN A 394 -33.11 -13.23 -22.01
N SER A 395 -32.49 -13.08 -20.84
CA SER A 395 -33.21 -12.84 -19.58
C SER A 395 -32.64 -11.69 -18.78
#